data_AF-A0A9E1IG31-F1
#
_entry.id   AF-A0A9E1IG31-F1
#
_cell.length_a   1.000
_cell.length_b   1.000
_cell.length_c   1.000
_cell.angle_alpha   90.00
_cell.angle_beta   90.00
_cell.angle_gamma   90.00
#
_symmetry.space_group_name_H-M   'P 1'
#
loop_
_entity.id
_entity.type
_entity.pdbx_description
1 polymer ?
#
loop_
_entity_poly.entity_id
_entity_poly.type
_entity_poly.pdbx_seq_one_letter_code
_entity_poly.pdbx_strand_id
1 'polypeptide(L)'
;MSTFNNPYDVTREAEVLEPLDYNRRSRLKHFDKVFVAEVTNVIRLTEQEKLFHIRLVDPVERERFAFLPGQFVMVEVPGYGEVPISISSSTSQKGFIELCIRNAGQVTGILHRAKRGARLGIRGPFGSHFPMEKMKGHHVLLIAGGLGLAPLRAPIFYVTENRADFKDVHILYGTSDPSQLLFDYQYEQWRRIDGVNLSIIVDRGDENWTGEVGRVTRLLGDITTPMDDTYAIVCGPPEMFKFVCN
;
A
#
# COMPACT_ATOMS: atom_id res chain seq x y z
N MET A 1 -25.06 -13.52 -13.25
CA MET A 1 -25.21 -12.05 -13.24
C MET A 1 -24.41 -11.52 -12.05
N SER A 2 -23.13 -11.19 -12.22
CA SER A 2 -22.28 -10.64 -11.16
C SER A 2 -22.11 -9.14 -11.36
N THR A 3 -23.00 -8.35 -10.77
CA THR A 3 -22.79 -6.91 -10.59
C THR A 3 -21.88 -6.72 -9.39
N PHE A 4 -20.59 -7.07 -9.51
CA PHE A 4 -19.58 -6.64 -8.56
C PHE A 4 -18.76 -5.52 -9.18
N ASN A 5 -19.09 -4.33 -8.69
CA ASN A 5 -18.46 -3.02 -8.80
C ASN A 5 -17.10 -2.96 -9.50
N ASN A 6 -17.05 -2.17 -10.57
CA ASN A 6 -15.83 -1.42 -10.91
C ASN A 6 -15.32 -0.73 -9.63
N PRO A 7 -14.01 -0.74 -9.31
CA PRO A 7 -13.48 0.09 -8.23
C PRO A 7 -13.97 1.53 -8.42
N TYR A 8 -14.28 2.22 -7.31
CA TYR A 8 -14.72 3.60 -7.38
C TYR A 8 -13.59 4.44 -7.94
N ASP A 9 -13.70 4.75 -9.24
CA ASP A 9 -12.70 5.45 -10.02
C ASP A 9 -13.26 6.83 -10.36
N VAL A 10 -12.86 7.81 -9.56
CA VAL A 10 -13.25 9.21 -9.71
C VAL A 10 -12.87 9.79 -11.08
N THR A 11 -11.96 9.14 -11.83
CA THR A 11 -11.57 9.59 -13.18
C THR A 11 -12.59 9.24 -14.26
N ARG A 12 -13.57 8.38 -13.97
CA ARG A 12 -14.60 7.91 -14.93
C ARG A 12 -15.97 8.55 -14.73
N GLU A 13 -16.07 9.56 -13.88
CA GLU A 13 -17.33 10.25 -13.64
C GLU A 13 -17.70 11.13 -14.85
N ALA A 14 -18.99 11.17 -15.21
CA ALA A 14 -19.48 11.86 -16.41
C ALA A 14 -19.20 13.37 -16.41
N GLU A 15 -18.96 13.94 -15.23
CA GLU A 15 -18.68 15.36 -15.00
C GLU A 15 -17.26 15.78 -15.47
N VAL A 16 -16.38 14.82 -15.83
CA VAL A 16 -15.01 15.07 -16.35
C VAL A 16 -15.02 15.54 -17.82
N LEU A 17 -16.13 15.38 -18.56
CA LEU A 17 -16.20 15.57 -20.01
C LEU A 17 -16.54 16.99 -20.48
N GLU A 18 -16.89 17.91 -19.57
CA GLU A 18 -17.14 19.32 -19.86
C GLU A 18 -16.23 20.24 -19.03
N PRO A 19 -15.85 21.44 -19.53
CA PRO A 19 -15.11 22.42 -18.74
C PRO A 19 -15.87 22.80 -17.46
N LEU A 20 -15.20 22.67 -16.31
CA LEU A 20 -15.78 23.03 -15.02
C LEU A 20 -15.99 24.55 -14.92
N ASP A 21 -17.19 24.96 -14.55
CA ASP A 21 -17.48 26.34 -14.13
C ASP A 21 -17.01 26.52 -12.67
N TYR A 22 -15.72 26.84 -12.51
CA TYR A 22 -15.06 27.02 -11.21
C TYR A 22 -15.74 28.03 -10.29
N ASN A 23 -16.59 28.91 -10.82
CA ASN A 23 -17.27 29.96 -10.07
C ASN A 23 -18.68 29.55 -9.57
N ARG A 24 -19.18 28.38 -10.00
CA ARG A 24 -20.48 27.84 -9.55
C ARG A 24 -20.29 26.67 -8.60
N ARG A 25 -20.25 26.99 -7.30
CA ARG A 25 -20.17 26.01 -6.19
C ARG A 25 -21.23 24.90 -6.24
N SER A 26 -22.36 25.12 -6.92
CA SER A 26 -23.41 24.13 -7.11
C SER A 26 -23.06 23.02 -8.12
N ARG A 27 -22.10 23.25 -9.04
CA ARG A 27 -21.63 22.27 -10.04
C ARG A 27 -20.33 21.55 -9.63
N LEU A 28 -19.63 21.99 -8.59
CA LEU A 28 -18.38 21.39 -8.09
C LEU A 28 -18.61 20.21 -7.13
N LYS A 29 -19.79 19.57 -7.14
CA LYS A 29 -20.27 18.78 -6.00
C LYS A 29 -19.75 17.33 -5.92
N HIS A 30 -19.20 16.73 -6.98
CA HIS A 30 -18.75 15.32 -6.93
C HIS A 30 -17.24 15.12 -6.84
N PHE A 31 -16.41 15.99 -7.44
CA PHE A 31 -14.95 15.82 -7.46
C PHE A 31 -14.24 15.97 -6.10
N ASP A 32 -14.90 16.61 -5.13
CA ASP A 32 -14.39 16.85 -3.78
C ASP A 32 -15.14 16.01 -2.71
N LYS A 33 -15.65 14.82 -3.07
CA LYS A 33 -16.28 13.95 -2.06
C LYS A 33 -15.24 13.50 -1.04
N VAL A 34 -15.23 14.17 0.11
CA VAL A 34 -14.46 13.78 1.29
C VAL A 34 -15.34 12.85 2.14
N PHE A 35 -14.91 11.61 2.28
CA PHE A 35 -15.51 10.70 3.24
C PHE A 35 -15.07 11.08 4.65
N VAL A 36 -16.02 11.29 5.54
CA VAL A 36 -15.71 11.41 6.98
C VAL A 36 -15.29 10.04 7.48
N ALA A 37 -14.07 9.94 8.00
CA ALA A 37 -13.53 8.71 8.54
C ALA A 37 -13.07 8.90 9.99
N GLU A 38 -12.85 7.79 10.67
CA GLU A 38 -12.36 7.74 12.04
C GLU A 38 -11.19 6.77 12.19
N VAL A 39 -10.26 7.12 13.06
CA VAL A 39 -9.19 6.22 13.50
C VAL A 39 -9.77 5.22 14.49
N THR A 40 -9.78 3.95 14.13
CA THR A 40 -10.30 2.87 15.00
C THR A 40 -9.20 2.17 15.78
N ASN A 41 -7.98 2.13 15.24
CA ASN A 41 -6.82 1.56 15.89
C ASN A 41 -5.52 2.25 15.41
N VAL A 42 -4.50 2.23 16.27
CA VAL A 42 -3.15 2.74 15.96
C VAL A 42 -2.14 1.74 16.51
N ILE A 43 -1.34 1.16 15.62
CA ILE A 43 -0.31 0.17 15.95
C ILE A 43 1.04 0.81 15.64
N ARG A 44 1.98 0.75 16.59
CA ARG A 44 3.36 1.16 16.34
C ARG A 44 4.07 0.04 15.60
N LEU A 45 4.70 0.36 14.46
CA LEU A 45 5.52 -0.59 13.72
C LEU A 45 7.00 -0.39 14.03
N THR A 46 7.45 0.87 13.99
CA THR A 46 8.85 1.25 14.27
C THR A 46 8.89 2.53 15.11
N GLU A 47 10.07 3.12 15.28
CA GLU A 47 10.20 4.47 15.83
C GLU A 47 9.53 5.55 14.96
N GLN A 48 9.50 5.36 13.63
CA GLN A 48 9.03 6.37 12.67
C GLN A 48 7.66 6.05 12.06
N GLU A 49 7.25 4.78 12.02
CA GLU A 49 6.02 4.31 11.36
C GLU A 49 4.97 3.83 12.35
N LYS A 50 3.72 4.22 12.05
CA LYS A 50 2.52 3.67 12.68
C LYS A 50 1.56 3.17 11.61
N LEU A 51 0.86 2.07 11.90
CA LEU A 51 -0.25 1.55 11.12
C LEU A 51 -1.57 2.07 11.71
N PHE A 52 -2.35 2.77 10.90
CA PHE A 52 -3.66 3.30 11.28
C PHE A 52 -4.76 2.48 10.63
N HIS A 53 -5.75 2.08 11.43
CA HIS A 53 -6.97 1.48 10.92
C HIS A 53 -8.01 2.58 10.75
N ILE A 54 -8.35 2.90 9.51
CA ILE A 54 -9.26 3.99 9.16
C ILE A 54 -10.59 3.42 8.69
N ARG A 55 -11.67 3.83 9.34
CA ARG A 55 -13.04 3.40 9.02
C ARG A 55 -13.85 4.59 8.53
N LEU A 56 -14.50 4.45 7.38
CA LEU A 56 -15.48 5.44 6.94
C LEU A 56 -16.69 5.42 7.89
N VAL A 57 -17.13 6.58 8.37
CA VAL A 57 -18.17 6.67 9.40
C VAL A 57 -19.52 6.22 8.85
N ASP A 58 -19.86 6.66 7.63
CA ASP A 58 -21.09 6.26 6.95
C ASP A 58 -21.01 4.77 6.55
N PRO A 59 -21.94 3.92 7.01
CA PRO A 59 -21.91 2.48 6.72
C PRO A 59 -22.18 2.14 5.26
N VAL A 60 -22.99 2.94 4.54
CA VAL A 60 -23.28 2.73 3.12
C VAL A 60 -22.06 3.06 2.28
N GLU A 61 -21.39 4.17 2.57
CA GLU A 61 -20.13 4.52 1.90
C GLU A 61 -19.02 3.52 2.23
N ARG A 62 -18.94 3.07 3.48
CA ARG A 62 -17.99 2.04 3.91
C ARG A 62 -18.15 0.71 3.16
N GLU A 63 -19.39 0.28 2.94
CA GLU A 63 -19.71 -0.94 2.19
C GLU A 63 -19.32 -0.81 0.70
N ARG A 64 -19.51 0.39 0.14
CA ARG A 64 -19.27 0.69 -1.28
C ARG A 64 -17.81 0.99 -1.60
N PHE A 65 -17.04 1.47 -0.62
CA PHE A 65 -15.64 1.81 -0.81
C PHE A 65 -14.83 0.56 -1.19
N ALA A 66 -14.26 0.60 -2.38
CA ALA A 66 -13.43 -0.47 -2.93
C ALA A 66 -12.21 0.15 -3.61
N PHE A 67 -11.08 -0.53 -3.53
CA PHE A 67 -9.81 -0.13 -4.13
C PHE A 67 -9.13 -1.35 -4.74
N LEU A 68 -8.12 -1.11 -5.56
CA LEU A 68 -7.24 -2.12 -6.14
C LEU A 68 -5.80 -1.99 -5.62
N PRO A 69 -4.99 -3.06 -5.65
CA PRO A 69 -3.61 -3.00 -5.19
C PRO A 69 -2.80 -1.94 -5.94
N GLY A 70 -2.04 -1.13 -5.19
CA GLY A 70 -1.26 -0.01 -5.73
C GLY A 70 -1.96 1.35 -5.65
N GLN A 71 -3.24 1.40 -5.26
CA GLN A 71 -3.94 2.66 -5.05
C GLN A 71 -3.65 3.30 -3.69
N PHE A 72 -3.90 4.60 -3.60
CA PHE A 72 -3.71 5.41 -2.40
C PHE A 72 -4.93 6.27 -2.09
N VAL A 73 -4.97 6.88 -0.91
CA VAL A 73 -5.98 7.87 -0.52
C VAL A 73 -5.30 9.18 -0.14
N MET A 74 -6.00 10.31 -0.31
CA MET A 74 -5.61 11.55 0.36
C MET A 74 -6.21 11.56 1.76
N VAL A 75 -5.34 11.64 2.77
CA VAL A 75 -5.73 11.73 4.17
C VAL A 75 -5.74 13.20 4.58
N GLU A 76 -6.92 13.76 4.75
CA GLU A 76 -7.10 15.14 5.20
C GLU A 76 -7.10 15.20 6.73
N VAL A 77 -6.25 16.08 7.27
CA VAL A 77 -6.24 16.48 8.66
C VAL A 77 -6.88 17.87 8.76
N PRO A 78 -8.06 18.01 9.41
CA PRO A 78 -8.76 19.28 9.50
C PRO A 78 -7.86 20.41 10.02
N GLY A 79 -7.69 21.46 9.21
CA GLY A 79 -6.87 22.63 9.54
C GLY A 79 -5.36 22.49 9.30
N TYR A 80 -4.87 21.32 8.85
CA TYR A 80 -3.44 21.08 8.60
C TYR A 80 -3.12 20.66 7.15
N GLY A 81 -4.13 20.30 6.36
CA GLY A 81 -3.99 19.92 4.95
C GLY A 81 -4.15 18.41 4.73
N GLU A 82 -3.70 17.92 3.58
CA GLU A 82 -3.83 16.52 3.19
C GLU A 82 -2.51 15.92 2.73
N VAL A 83 -2.40 14.58 2.81
CA VAL A 83 -1.21 13.83 2.40
C VAL A 83 -1.63 12.54 1.66
N PRO A 84 -1.00 12.18 0.53
CA PRO A 84 -1.24 10.91 -0.13
C PRO A 84 -0.64 9.75 0.66
N ILE A 85 -1.44 8.73 0.98
CA ILE A 85 -1.00 7.52 1.69
C ILE A 85 -1.53 6.28 0.98
N SER A 86 -0.62 5.39 0.61
CA SER A 86 -0.96 4.12 -0.03
C SER A 86 -1.78 3.22 0.90
N ILE A 87 -2.76 2.53 0.33
CA ILE A 87 -3.58 1.58 1.09
C ILE A 87 -2.78 0.29 1.28
N SER A 88 -2.57 -0.10 2.53
CA SER A 88 -1.74 -1.25 2.93
C SER A 88 -2.54 -2.48 3.38
N SER A 89 -3.87 -2.40 3.42
CA SER A 89 -4.76 -3.53 3.73
C SER A 89 -5.06 -4.38 2.50
N SER A 90 -5.54 -5.59 2.72
CA SER A 90 -6.13 -6.44 1.68
C SER A 90 -7.35 -5.77 1.02
N THR A 91 -7.57 -6.00 -0.27
CA THR A 91 -8.79 -5.58 -0.99
C THR A 91 -10.04 -6.36 -0.55
N SER A 92 -9.83 -7.55 0.02
CA SER A 92 -10.87 -8.40 0.58
C SER A 92 -11.29 -7.95 1.99
N GLN A 93 -10.45 -7.15 2.68
CA GLN A 93 -10.78 -6.56 3.97
C GLN A 93 -11.94 -5.58 3.82
N LYS A 94 -13.03 -5.83 4.55
CA LYS A 94 -14.17 -4.91 4.65
C LYS A 94 -14.17 -4.18 5.99
N GLY A 95 -14.80 -3.00 5.99
CA GLY A 95 -15.06 -2.24 7.20
C GLY A 95 -13.99 -1.20 7.58
N PHE A 96 -12.73 -1.39 7.23
CA PHE A 96 -11.67 -0.39 7.39
C PHE A 96 -10.55 -0.61 6.37
N ILE A 97 -9.75 0.42 6.15
CA ILE A 97 -8.48 0.34 5.42
C ILE A 97 -7.32 0.55 6.38
N GLU A 98 -6.16 0.00 6.03
CA GLU A 98 -4.93 0.19 6.80
C GLU A 98 -3.99 1.14 6.07
N LEU A 99 -3.47 2.13 6.80
CA LEU A 99 -2.55 3.14 6.29
C LEU A 99 -1.27 3.12 7.13
N CYS A 100 -0.14 2.74 6.53
CA CYS A 100 1.17 2.81 7.18
C CYS A 100 1.78 4.20 6.94
N ILE A 101 1.95 4.98 7.99
CA ILE A 101 2.32 6.39 7.92
C ILE A 101 3.64 6.62 8.65
N ARG A 102 4.64 7.11 7.93
CA ARG A 102 5.89 7.63 8.49
C ARG A 102 5.70 9.06 9.01
N ASN A 103 6.28 9.37 10.17
CA ASN A 103 6.34 10.74 10.69
C ASN A 103 7.43 11.56 9.96
N ALA A 104 7.10 12.16 8.82
CA ALA A 104 8.08 12.86 7.97
C ALA A 104 7.80 14.36 7.75
N GLY A 105 6.54 14.79 7.82
CA GLY A 105 6.14 16.18 7.58
C GLY A 105 5.07 16.67 8.56
N GLN A 106 4.61 17.91 8.36
CA GLN A 106 3.66 18.57 9.26
C GLN A 106 2.35 17.78 9.41
N VAL A 107 1.72 17.39 8.29
CA VAL A 107 0.46 16.63 8.27
C VAL A 107 0.63 15.26 8.95
N THR A 108 1.65 14.50 8.55
CA THR A 108 1.93 13.18 9.14
C THR A 108 2.30 13.25 10.62
N GLY A 109 3.01 14.31 11.04
CA GLY A 109 3.36 14.51 12.45
C GLY A 109 2.15 14.85 13.32
N ILE A 110 1.14 15.53 12.77
CA ILE A 110 -0.15 15.71 13.42
C ILE A 110 -0.93 14.39 13.46
N LEU A 111 -1.00 13.64 12.35
CA LEU A 111 -1.64 12.32 12.31
C LEU A 111 -1.04 11.35 13.33
N HIS A 112 0.27 11.41 13.56
CA HIS A 112 0.95 10.59 14.57
C HIS A 112 0.50 10.83 16.01
N ARG A 113 -0.13 11.98 16.28
CA ARG A 113 -0.76 12.32 17.56
C ARG A 113 -2.23 11.90 17.65
N ALA A 114 -2.83 11.48 16.53
CA ALA A 114 -4.21 11.01 16.52
C ALA A 114 -4.38 9.77 17.39
N LYS A 115 -5.45 9.75 18.16
CA LYS A 115 -5.86 8.61 18.99
C LYS A 115 -7.09 7.97 18.39
N ARG A 116 -7.41 6.75 18.85
CA ARG A 116 -8.69 6.10 18.53
C ARG A 116 -9.86 7.07 18.78
N GLY A 117 -10.79 7.14 17.83
CA GLY A 117 -11.93 8.06 17.81
C GLY A 117 -11.65 9.40 17.12
N ALA A 118 -10.40 9.72 16.77
CA ALA A 118 -10.08 10.92 15.99
C ALA A 118 -10.74 10.87 14.61
N ARG A 119 -11.32 12.00 14.18
CA ARG A 119 -11.95 12.15 12.86
C ARG A 119 -11.00 12.82 11.88
N LEU A 120 -11.06 12.36 10.64
CA LEU A 120 -10.27 12.85 9.51
C LEU A 120 -11.06 12.72 8.21
N GLY A 121 -10.59 13.36 7.15
CA GLY A 121 -11.16 13.20 5.81
C GLY A 121 -10.39 12.17 4.99
N ILE A 122 -11.10 11.38 4.19
CA ILE A 122 -10.52 10.49 3.19
C ILE A 122 -11.06 10.87 1.82
N ARG A 123 -10.18 11.04 0.85
CA ARG A 123 -10.55 11.12 -0.57
C ARG A 123 -9.88 9.99 -1.34
N GLY A 124 -10.55 9.51 -2.39
CA GLY A 124 -10.06 8.45 -3.27
C GLY A 124 -10.98 7.23 -3.32
N PRO A 125 -10.46 6.06 -3.69
CA PRO A 125 -9.05 5.79 -3.97
C PRO A 125 -8.54 6.52 -5.23
N PHE A 126 -7.24 6.79 -5.27
CA PHE A 126 -6.51 7.43 -6.37
C PHE A 126 -5.37 6.54 -6.86
N GLY A 127 -4.81 6.93 -8.01
CA GLY A 127 -3.68 6.26 -8.64
C GLY A 127 -4.09 5.14 -9.59
N SER A 128 -3.21 4.84 -10.53
CA SER A 128 -3.28 3.60 -11.31
C SER A 128 -2.97 2.40 -10.41
N HIS A 129 -3.66 1.29 -10.61
CA HIS A 129 -3.42 0.07 -9.86
C HIS A 129 -2.35 -0.81 -10.54
N PHE A 130 -1.75 -1.71 -9.78
CA PHE A 130 -0.90 -2.75 -10.34
C PHE A 130 -1.75 -3.72 -11.19
N PRO A 131 -1.22 -4.25 -12.31
CA PRO A 131 -1.97 -5.08 -13.23
C PRO A 131 -2.08 -6.54 -12.74
N MET A 132 -2.59 -6.75 -11.52
CA MET A 132 -2.60 -8.06 -10.85
C MET A 132 -3.23 -9.18 -11.67
N GLU A 133 -4.34 -8.90 -12.39
CA GLU A 133 -4.98 -9.87 -13.27
C GLU A 133 -4.08 -10.33 -14.43
N LYS A 134 -3.22 -9.44 -14.96
CA LYS A 134 -2.27 -9.80 -16.03
C LYS A 134 -1.10 -10.66 -15.52
N MET A 135 -0.85 -10.62 -14.21
CA MET A 135 0.21 -11.39 -13.57
C MET A 135 -0.21 -12.83 -13.24
N LYS A 136 -1.50 -13.16 -13.34
CA LYS A 136 -2.00 -14.53 -13.13
C LYS A 136 -1.38 -15.47 -14.17
N GLY A 137 -0.94 -16.64 -13.73
CA GLY A 137 -0.24 -17.64 -14.54
C GLY A 137 1.26 -17.39 -14.70
N HIS A 138 1.81 -16.34 -14.08
CA HIS A 138 3.22 -15.94 -14.18
C HIS A 138 3.91 -15.94 -12.82
N HIS A 139 5.24 -15.88 -12.82
CA HIS A 139 6.03 -15.60 -11.63
C HIS A 139 5.89 -14.12 -11.25
N VAL A 140 5.95 -13.80 -9.95
CA VAL A 140 5.81 -12.43 -9.46
C VAL A 140 6.98 -12.07 -8.54
N LEU A 141 7.64 -10.96 -8.83
CA LEU A 141 8.73 -10.41 -8.04
C LEU A 141 8.30 -9.08 -7.42
N LEU A 142 8.20 -9.04 -6.09
CA LEU A 142 7.81 -7.87 -5.31
C LEU A 142 9.03 -7.33 -4.57
N ILE A 143 9.55 -6.17 -4.98
CA ILE A 143 10.80 -5.60 -4.46
C ILE A 143 10.50 -4.33 -3.68
N ALA A 144 10.70 -4.39 -2.37
CA ALA A 144 10.47 -3.29 -1.45
C ALA A 144 11.78 -2.75 -0.85
N GLY A 145 11.87 -1.41 -0.75
CA GLY A 145 12.89 -0.73 0.03
C GLY A 145 12.27 0.18 1.11
N GLY A 146 12.61 -0.03 2.38
CA GLY A 146 12.18 0.79 3.51
C GLY A 146 10.65 0.88 3.62
N LEU A 147 10.11 2.11 3.55
CA LEU A 147 8.67 2.37 3.56
C LEU A 147 7.95 1.79 2.33
N GLY A 148 8.67 1.43 1.26
CA GLY A 148 8.12 0.83 0.04
C GLY A 148 7.39 -0.51 0.26
N LEU A 149 7.59 -1.19 1.39
CA LEU A 149 6.79 -2.37 1.73
C LEU A 149 5.31 -2.02 1.99
N ALA A 150 5.01 -0.81 2.51
CA ALA A 150 3.65 -0.37 2.78
C ALA A 150 2.73 -0.39 1.54
N PRO A 151 3.11 0.19 0.38
CA PRO A 151 2.33 0.07 -0.86
C PRO A 151 2.37 -1.33 -1.47
N LEU A 152 3.40 -2.14 -1.22
CA LEU A 152 3.45 -3.53 -1.69
C LEU A 152 2.65 -4.50 -0.82
N ARG A 153 2.17 -4.08 0.35
CA ARG A 153 1.41 -4.96 1.24
C ARG A 153 0.06 -5.38 0.63
N ALA A 154 -0.64 -4.48 -0.07
CA ALA A 154 -1.87 -4.83 -0.79
C ALA A 154 -1.65 -5.86 -1.92
N PRO A 155 -0.65 -5.74 -2.83
CA PRO A 155 -0.38 -6.79 -3.80
C PRO A 155 0.15 -8.08 -3.16
N ILE A 156 0.90 -8.02 -2.04
CA ILE A 156 1.26 -9.24 -1.26
C ILE A 156 0.00 -9.96 -0.78
N PHE A 157 -0.97 -9.25 -0.20
CA PHE A 157 -2.27 -9.84 0.16
C PHE A 157 -2.97 -10.44 -1.07
N TYR A 158 -3.02 -9.71 -2.17
CA TYR A 158 -3.68 -10.18 -3.38
C TYR A 158 -3.08 -11.51 -3.90
N VAL A 159 -1.75 -11.62 -4.01
CA VAL A 159 -1.11 -12.86 -4.49
C VAL A 159 -1.21 -14.00 -3.49
N THR A 160 -1.21 -13.72 -2.19
CA THR A 160 -1.33 -14.77 -1.15
C THR A 160 -2.77 -15.27 -1.01
N GLU A 161 -3.77 -14.39 -1.12
CA GLU A 161 -5.19 -14.77 -1.09
C GLU A 161 -5.64 -15.52 -2.35
N ASN A 162 -5.01 -15.23 -3.49
CA ASN A 162 -5.28 -15.89 -4.77
C ASN A 162 -4.11 -16.80 -5.19
N ARG A 163 -3.45 -17.45 -4.23
CA ARG A 163 -2.17 -18.15 -4.45
C ARG A 163 -2.21 -19.12 -5.63
N ALA A 164 -3.30 -19.85 -5.82
CA ALA A 164 -3.43 -20.84 -6.90
C ALA A 164 -3.34 -20.22 -8.32
N ASP A 165 -3.56 -18.91 -8.46
CA ASP A 165 -3.55 -18.21 -9.74
C ASP A 165 -2.14 -17.77 -10.17
N PHE A 166 -1.10 -17.97 -9.35
CA PHE A 166 0.26 -17.48 -9.60
C PHE A 166 1.27 -18.63 -9.64
N LYS A 167 2.40 -18.45 -10.34
CA LYS A 167 3.58 -19.33 -10.18
C LYS A 167 4.34 -18.92 -8.91
N ASP A 168 5.66 -19.02 -8.87
CA ASP A 168 6.41 -18.61 -7.69
C ASP A 168 6.35 -17.10 -7.47
N VAL A 169 6.17 -16.73 -6.21
CA VAL A 169 6.15 -15.34 -5.75
C VAL A 169 7.39 -15.10 -4.90
N HIS A 170 8.19 -14.10 -5.27
CA HIS A 170 9.37 -13.68 -4.52
C HIS A 170 9.13 -12.28 -3.95
N ILE A 171 9.28 -12.13 -2.64
CA ILE A 171 9.22 -10.85 -1.92
C ILE A 171 10.63 -10.54 -1.46
N LEU A 172 11.24 -9.50 -2.05
CA LEU A 172 12.56 -9.00 -1.67
C LEU A 172 12.38 -7.72 -0.88
N TYR A 173 12.84 -7.70 0.36
CA TYR A 173 12.68 -6.54 1.23
C TYR A 173 14.00 -6.07 1.83
N GLY A 174 14.36 -4.82 1.55
CA GLY A 174 15.55 -4.16 2.09
C GLY A 174 15.21 -3.01 3.04
N THR A 175 15.89 -2.90 4.18
CA THR A 175 15.87 -1.70 5.04
C THR A 175 17.29 -1.27 5.40
N SER A 176 17.46 -0.08 6.01
CA SER A 176 18.81 0.35 6.41
C SER A 176 19.37 -0.42 7.60
N ASP A 177 18.49 -0.90 8.48
CA ASP A 177 18.82 -1.64 9.70
C ASP A 177 17.57 -2.42 10.20
N PRO A 178 17.74 -3.42 11.08
CA PRO A 178 16.64 -4.26 11.56
C PRO A 178 15.49 -3.49 12.22
N SER A 179 15.77 -2.37 12.89
CA SER A 179 14.74 -1.59 13.61
C SER A 179 13.71 -0.91 12.69
N GLN A 180 14.00 -0.88 11.39
CA GLN A 180 13.12 -0.29 10.37
C GLN A 180 12.30 -1.34 9.60
N LEU A 181 12.40 -2.62 9.96
CA LEU A 181 11.60 -3.68 9.34
C LEU A 181 10.11 -3.46 9.63
N LEU A 182 9.31 -3.32 8.57
CA LEU A 182 7.87 -3.13 8.67
C LEU A 182 7.12 -4.46 8.60
N PHE A 183 6.08 -4.61 9.41
CA PHE A 183 5.17 -5.76 9.40
C PHE A 183 5.86 -7.11 9.68
N ASP A 184 6.91 -7.09 10.48
CA ASP A 184 7.68 -8.27 10.90
C ASP A 184 6.81 -9.42 11.44
N TYR A 185 5.72 -9.09 12.13
CA TYR A 185 4.72 -10.05 12.60
C TYR A 185 4.04 -10.88 11.50
N GLN A 186 4.17 -10.52 10.21
CA GLN A 186 3.61 -11.28 9.08
C GLN A 186 4.65 -12.15 8.34
N TYR A 187 5.94 -12.00 8.63
CA TYR A 187 6.98 -12.66 7.84
C TYR A 187 6.87 -14.18 7.89
N GLU A 188 6.64 -14.74 9.08
CA GLU A 188 6.44 -16.18 9.25
C GLU A 188 5.16 -16.67 8.59
N GLN A 189 4.12 -15.85 8.52
CA GLN A 189 2.90 -16.20 7.79
C GLN A 189 3.20 -16.30 6.29
N TRP A 190 3.91 -15.32 5.72
CA TRP A 190 4.25 -15.34 4.30
C TRP A 190 5.17 -16.50 3.94
N ARG A 191 6.18 -16.80 4.77
CA ARG A 191 7.12 -17.92 4.57
C ARG A 191 6.45 -19.31 4.59
N ARG A 192 5.30 -19.44 5.24
CA ARG A 192 4.56 -20.71 5.34
C ARG A 192 3.67 -20.98 4.13
N ILE A 193 3.47 -20.01 3.24
CA ILE A 193 2.65 -20.19 2.04
C ILE A 193 3.50 -20.84 0.97
N ASP A 194 3.06 -21.99 0.48
CA ASP A 194 3.79 -22.74 -0.55
C ASP A 194 4.02 -21.87 -1.80
N GLY A 195 5.25 -21.93 -2.33
CA GLY A 195 5.74 -21.11 -3.43
C GLY A 195 5.68 -19.59 -3.21
N VAL A 196 5.67 -19.11 -1.95
CA VAL A 196 5.97 -17.71 -1.59
C VAL A 196 7.31 -17.66 -0.86
N ASN A 197 8.26 -16.92 -1.43
CA ASN A 197 9.62 -16.80 -0.94
C ASN A 197 9.88 -15.37 -0.43
N LEU A 198 10.15 -15.21 0.86
CA LEU A 198 10.51 -13.93 1.45
C LEU A 198 12.01 -13.86 1.73
N SER A 199 12.70 -12.89 1.12
CA SER A 199 14.11 -12.61 1.40
C SER A 199 14.24 -11.20 1.98
N ILE A 200 14.90 -11.11 3.13
CA ILE A 200 15.06 -9.85 3.86
C ILE A 200 16.55 -9.57 3.97
N ILE A 201 16.92 -8.31 3.73
CA ILE A 201 18.29 -7.84 3.85
C ILE A 201 18.29 -6.47 4.52
N VAL A 202 19.33 -6.18 5.28
CA VAL A 202 19.53 -4.85 5.88
C VAL A 202 20.87 -4.27 5.46
N ASP A 203 20.97 -2.96 5.26
CA ASP A 203 22.24 -2.33 4.91
C ASP A 203 23.27 -2.49 6.06
N ARG A 204 22.81 -2.43 7.31
CA ARG A 204 23.62 -2.59 8.52
C ARG A 204 22.89 -3.47 9.53
N GLY A 205 23.46 -4.64 9.83
CA GLY A 205 22.97 -5.50 10.93
C GLY A 205 23.30 -4.93 12.30
N ASP A 206 22.55 -5.35 13.31
CA ASP A 206 22.89 -5.17 14.73
C ASP A 206 23.37 -6.50 15.35
N GLU A 207 23.60 -6.52 16.67
CA GLU A 207 24.06 -7.72 17.38
C GLU A 207 23.09 -8.91 17.35
N ASN A 208 21.81 -8.66 17.07
CA ASN A 208 20.76 -9.67 17.03
C ASN A 208 20.41 -10.09 15.59
N TRP A 209 20.91 -9.36 14.58
CA TRP A 209 20.62 -9.64 13.19
C TRP A 209 21.42 -10.84 12.67
N THR A 210 20.68 -11.86 12.24
CA THR A 210 21.25 -13.11 11.68
C THR A 210 20.96 -13.28 10.18
N GLY A 211 20.24 -12.33 9.57
CA GLY A 211 19.90 -12.37 8.15
C GLY A 211 20.98 -11.78 7.25
N GLU A 212 20.65 -11.63 5.96
CA GLU A 212 21.57 -11.05 4.98
C GLU A 212 21.89 -9.58 5.31
N VAL A 213 23.11 -9.16 4.97
CA VAL A 213 23.56 -7.76 5.08
C VAL A 213 24.03 -7.26 3.71
N GLY A 214 23.52 -6.10 3.31
CA GLY A 214 23.81 -5.45 2.04
C GLY A 214 22.59 -4.78 1.42
N ARG A 215 22.69 -4.42 0.14
CA ARG A 215 21.58 -3.80 -0.60
C ARG A 215 20.61 -4.85 -1.14
N VAL A 216 19.33 -4.48 -1.26
CA VAL A 216 18.27 -5.34 -1.84
C VAL A 216 18.63 -5.95 -3.20
N THR A 217 19.47 -5.28 -3.99
CA THR A 217 19.92 -5.77 -5.30
C THR A 217 20.78 -7.03 -5.22
N ARG A 218 21.41 -7.31 -4.08
CA ARG A 218 22.12 -8.58 -3.86
C ARG A 218 21.17 -9.77 -3.96
N LEU A 219 19.97 -9.64 -3.41
CA LEU A 219 18.96 -10.69 -3.41
C LEU A 219 18.44 -11.04 -4.81
N LEU A 220 18.62 -10.14 -5.80
CA LEU A 220 18.25 -10.42 -7.18
C LEU A 220 19.12 -11.51 -7.82
N GLY A 221 20.36 -11.66 -7.37
CA GLY A 221 21.27 -12.70 -7.86
C GLY A 221 20.81 -14.13 -7.53
N ASP A 222 19.95 -14.26 -6.52
CA ASP A 222 19.43 -15.55 -6.05
C ASP A 222 18.11 -15.94 -6.74
N ILE A 223 17.55 -15.06 -7.58
CA ILE A 223 16.31 -15.31 -8.30
C ILE A 223 16.59 -16.11 -9.57
N THR A 224 15.96 -17.27 -9.68
CA THR A 224 16.12 -18.20 -10.81
C THR A 224 14.92 -18.25 -11.75
N THR A 225 13.89 -17.41 -11.52
CA THR A 225 12.67 -17.42 -12.34
C THR A 225 12.93 -16.90 -13.76
N PRO A 226 12.26 -17.45 -14.79
CA PRO A 226 12.43 -17.00 -16.17
C PRO A 226 11.98 -15.54 -16.35
N MET A 227 12.85 -14.68 -16.88
CA MET A 227 12.57 -13.23 -17.01
C MET A 227 11.39 -12.92 -17.94
N ASP A 228 11.19 -13.73 -18.99
CA ASP A 228 10.11 -13.62 -19.97
C ASP A 228 8.73 -14.03 -19.42
N ASP A 229 8.72 -14.66 -18.24
CA ASP A 229 7.52 -15.17 -17.56
C ASP A 229 7.41 -14.62 -16.12
N THR A 230 8.10 -13.51 -15.84
CA THR A 230 8.10 -12.84 -14.53
C THR A 230 7.61 -11.41 -14.63
N TYR A 231 6.65 -11.05 -13.78
CA TYR A 231 6.26 -9.65 -13.56
C TYR A 231 6.96 -9.11 -12.31
N ALA A 232 7.49 -7.89 -12.38
CA ALA A 232 8.10 -7.21 -11.24
C ALA A 232 7.28 -5.98 -10.80
N ILE A 233 7.07 -5.84 -9.49
CA ILE A 233 6.58 -4.61 -8.87
C ILE A 233 7.66 -4.10 -7.92
N VAL A 234 8.10 -2.87 -8.13
CA VAL A 234 9.21 -2.26 -7.40
C VAL A 234 8.71 -1.02 -6.68
N CYS A 235 8.94 -0.94 -5.37
CA CYS A 235 8.62 0.26 -4.60
C CYS A 235 9.67 0.52 -3.52
N GLY A 236 10.19 1.74 -3.49
CA GLY A 236 11.20 2.13 -2.51
C GLY A 236 11.80 3.49 -2.83
N PRO A 237 12.94 3.82 -2.23
CA PRO A 237 13.63 5.08 -2.48
C PRO A 237 14.08 5.23 -3.94
N PRO A 238 14.12 6.47 -4.50
CA PRO A 238 14.54 6.72 -5.88
C PRO A 238 15.89 6.10 -6.26
N GLU A 239 16.84 6.07 -5.34
CA GLU A 239 18.17 5.47 -5.54
C GLU A 239 18.12 3.96 -5.81
N MET A 240 17.10 3.26 -5.30
CA MET A 240 16.93 1.82 -5.49
C MET A 240 16.62 1.48 -6.94
N PHE A 241 15.77 2.28 -7.62
CA PHE A 241 15.33 1.99 -8.99
C PHE A 241 16.48 1.94 -9.98
N LYS A 242 17.54 2.73 -9.79
CA LYS A 242 18.73 2.72 -10.66
C LYS A 242 19.45 1.37 -10.67
N PHE A 243 19.30 0.56 -9.62
CA PHE A 243 19.99 -0.72 -9.53
C PHE A 243 19.06 -1.91 -9.77
N VAL A 244 17.75 -1.71 -9.62
CA VAL A 244 16.74 -2.76 -9.80
C VAL A 244 16.16 -2.77 -11.21
N CYS A 245 16.01 -1.61 -11.86
CA CYS A 245 15.32 -1.45 -13.15
C CYS A 245 16.27 -1.20 -14.33
N ASN A 246 17.58 -1.39 -14.13
CA ASN A 246 18.60 -1.24 -15.17
C ASN A 246 18.90 -2.58 -15.86
#